data_AF-A0AAX2R374-F1
#
_entry.id   AF-A0AAX2R374-F1
#
_cell.length_a   1.000
_cell.length_b   1.000
_cell.length_c   1.000
_cell.angle_alpha   90.00
_cell.angle_beta   90.00
_cell.angle_gamma   90.00
#
_symmetry.space_group_name_H-M   'P 1'
#
loop_
_entity.id
_entity.type
_entity.pdbx_description
1 polymer ?
#
loop_
_entity_poly.entity_id
_entity_poly.type
_entity_poly.pdbx_seq_one_letter_code
_entity_poly.pdbx_strand_id
1 'polypeptide(L)'
;MINTNTPMGYHIGCATNTNDRFRASSGGVGTSIIRYLLSLPDYGTSITFTFDVTSCMYVPKLIYSEDDINICGSIYQDIDLIKFVKENIQHIQGGMVITCAPCQVVGIRQLLNRNNIKNFILSFCCSGQTTIEGTWQYYHFLGIKKDDIINMQYRGNGWPSGIQIWLKNGNKIYHDNYTEPWRTIHLSGLYRPKRCYYCKYDTGRNADITMADPWLDKYKNEKLGKTLFLVNTEKGQCIFEALSQLNLIESHPSDYNTYAIAPKA
;
A
#
# COMPACT_ATOMS: atom_id res chain seq x y z
N MET A 1 -21.35 7.23 -9.31
CA MET A 1 -20.81 7.09 -10.67
C MET A 1 -19.40 6.54 -10.55
N ILE A 2 -19.12 5.38 -11.15
CA ILE A 2 -17.75 4.84 -11.26
C ILE A 2 -17.06 5.75 -12.28
N ASN A 3 -15.97 6.38 -11.88
CA ASN A 3 -15.29 7.33 -12.76
C ASN A 3 -14.65 6.54 -13.90
N THR A 4 -15.16 6.70 -15.12
CA THR A 4 -14.60 6.12 -16.35
C THR A 4 -13.41 6.91 -16.87
N ASN A 5 -12.92 7.88 -16.11
CA ASN A 5 -11.89 8.80 -16.57
C ASN A 5 -10.55 8.09 -16.76
N THR A 6 -10.03 8.22 -17.98
CA THR A 6 -8.62 8.05 -18.29
C THR A 6 -7.79 8.85 -17.27
N PRO A 7 -6.76 8.24 -16.67
CA PRO A 7 -5.80 8.97 -15.83
C PRO A 7 -5.28 10.21 -16.54
N MET A 8 -5.11 11.31 -15.79
CA MET A 8 -4.56 12.57 -16.27
C MET A 8 -3.08 12.45 -16.62
N GLY A 9 -2.36 11.50 -15.99
CA GLY A 9 -0.94 11.26 -16.25
C GLY A 9 -0.48 9.91 -15.74
N TYR A 10 0.59 9.40 -16.36
CA TYR A 10 1.32 8.19 -15.97
C TYR A 10 2.76 8.58 -15.71
N HIS A 11 3.32 8.11 -14.61
CA HIS A 11 4.66 8.48 -14.19
C HIS A 11 5.39 7.29 -13.57
N ILE A 12 6.71 7.31 -13.62
CA ILE A 12 7.56 6.41 -12.85
C ILE A 12 8.52 7.26 -12.02
N GLY A 13 8.57 7.00 -10.72
CA GLY A 13 9.35 7.83 -9.81
C GLY A 13 9.67 7.16 -8.48
N CYS A 14 10.31 7.92 -7.60
CA CYS A 14 10.62 7.51 -6.24
C CYS A 14 10.72 8.73 -5.32
N ALA A 15 10.58 8.49 -4.01
CA ALA A 15 10.92 9.47 -2.99
C ALA A 15 12.40 9.83 -3.05
N THR A 16 12.71 11.10 -2.84
CA THR A 16 14.09 11.61 -2.71
C THR A 16 14.69 11.26 -1.35
N ASN A 17 13.85 11.11 -0.32
CA ASN A 17 14.27 10.52 0.96
C ASN A 17 14.60 9.03 0.75
N THR A 18 15.90 8.72 0.75
CA THR A 18 16.41 7.37 0.46
C THR A 18 16.04 6.35 1.52
N ASN A 19 15.87 6.76 2.78
CA ASN A 19 15.44 5.86 3.86
C ASN A 19 13.97 5.47 3.69
N ASP A 20 13.10 6.44 3.40
CA ASP A 20 11.68 6.17 3.15
C ASP A 20 11.51 5.30 1.89
N ARG A 21 12.28 5.61 0.83
CA ARG A 21 12.34 4.81 -0.40
C ARG A 21 12.75 3.37 -0.10
N PHE A 22 13.84 3.16 0.64
CA PHE A 22 14.34 1.82 0.97
C PHE A 22 13.35 1.02 1.83
N ARG A 23 12.73 1.65 2.83
CA ARG A 23 11.77 0.96 3.73
C ARG A 23 10.45 0.63 3.06
N ALA A 24 10.03 1.42 2.07
CA ALA A 24 8.80 1.19 1.33
C ALA A 24 8.84 -0.13 0.53
N SER A 25 7.68 -0.64 0.14
CA SER A 25 7.57 -1.83 -0.72
C SER A 25 7.96 -1.60 -2.17
N SER A 26 8.16 -0.34 -2.56
CA SER A 26 8.43 0.14 -3.92
C SER A 26 9.24 1.44 -3.83
N GLY A 27 9.04 2.39 -4.74
CA GLY A 27 9.78 3.67 -4.73
C GLY A 27 9.43 4.69 -3.63
N GLY A 28 8.55 4.39 -2.67
CA GLY A 28 8.25 5.30 -1.55
C GLY A 28 7.36 6.51 -1.86
N VAL A 29 6.80 6.62 -3.07
CA VAL A 29 5.97 7.78 -3.49
C VAL A 29 4.75 7.96 -2.57
N GLY A 30 4.07 6.88 -2.20
CA GLY A 30 2.91 6.94 -1.29
C GLY A 30 3.26 7.49 0.09
N THR A 31 4.42 7.12 0.63
CA THR A 31 4.91 7.65 1.91
C THR A 31 5.16 9.16 1.80
N SER A 32 5.84 9.61 0.74
CA SER A 32 6.06 11.05 0.51
C SER A 32 4.76 11.84 0.40
N ILE A 33 3.75 11.29 -0.27
CA ILE A 33 2.42 11.93 -0.39
C ILE A 33 1.75 12.05 0.99
N ILE A 34 1.72 10.98 1.78
CA ILE A 34 1.09 11.01 3.11
C ILE A 34 1.80 12.01 4.03
N ARG A 35 3.13 11.98 4.06
CA ARG A 35 3.96 12.90 4.84
C ARG A 35 3.66 14.35 4.48
N TYR A 36 3.76 14.68 3.18
CA TYR A 36 3.49 16.02 2.70
C TYR A 36 2.06 16.47 3.04
N LEU A 37 1.05 15.64 2.82
CA LEU A 37 -0.33 16.02 3.12
C LEU A 37 -0.57 16.25 4.62
N LEU A 38 -0.01 15.41 5.51
CA LEU A 38 -0.10 15.61 6.97
C LEU A 38 0.63 16.87 7.45
N SER A 39 1.58 17.39 6.67
CA SER A 39 2.23 18.69 6.96
C SER A 39 1.34 19.90 6.61
N LEU A 40 0.27 19.70 5.85
CA LEU A 40 -0.65 20.76 5.45
C LEU A 40 -1.77 20.95 6.49
N PRO A 41 -2.25 22.18 6.72
CA PRO A 41 -3.31 22.45 7.70
C PRO A 41 -4.65 21.77 7.35
N ASP A 42 -4.84 21.37 6.10
CA ASP A 42 -6.08 20.79 5.59
C ASP A 42 -6.25 19.30 5.91
N TYR A 43 -5.17 18.59 6.26
CA TYR A 43 -5.20 17.15 6.56
C TYR A 43 -4.55 16.89 7.91
N GLY A 44 -5.30 16.28 8.82
CA GLY A 44 -4.83 15.99 10.17
C GLY A 44 -4.86 14.51 10.53
N THR A 45 -5.29 13.63 9.62
CA THR A 45 -5.45 12.19 9.93
C THR A 45 -4.99 11.29 8.80
N SER A 46 -4.29 10.21 9.14
CA SER A 46 -4.05 9.09 8.24
C SER A 46 -4.20 7.74 8.95
N ILE A 47 -3.97 6.65 8.23
CA ILE A 47 -3.92 5.29 8.78
C ILE A 47 -2.51 4.72 8.58
N THR A 48 -1.93 4.23 9.67
CA THR A 48 -0.77 3.34 9.63
C THR A 48 -1.17 1.93 10.04
N PHE A 49 -0.22 0.99 9.95
CA PHE A 49 -0.43 -0.38 10.37
C PHE A 49 0.68 -0.82 11.31
N THR A 50 0.32 -1.59 12.33
CA THR A 50 1.26 -2.21 13.26
C THR A 50 1.02 -3.70 13.29
N PHE A 51 2.08 -4.49 13.42
CA PHE A 51 1.94 -5.92 13.65
C PHE A 51 1.56 -6.14 15.11
N ASP A 52 0.40 -6.73 15.36
CA ASP A 52 0.00 -7.17 16.69
C ASP A 52 0.47 -8.61 16.91
N VAL A 53 1.34 -8.79 17.90
CA VAL A 53 1.93 -10.09 18.26
C VAL A 53 0.85 -11.04 18.80
N THR A 54 -0.15 -10.50 19.49
CA THR A 54 -1.21 -11.31 20.14
C THR A 54 -2.08 -12.01 19.10
N SER A 55 -2.60 -11.25 18.14
CA SER A 55 -3.39 -11.78 17.03
C SER A 55 -2.53 -12.27 15.85
N CYS A 56 -1.22 -12.02 15.90
CA CYS A 56 -0.24 -12.40 14.88
C CYS A 56 -0.65 -11.93 13.47
N MET A 57 -1.06 -10.67 13.37
CA MET A 57 -1.56 -10.03 12.15
C MET A 57 -1.29 -8.52 12.17
N TYR A 58 -1.41 -7.87 11.01
CA TYR A 58 -1.41 -6.41 10.96
C TYR A 58 -2.77 -5.85 11.35
N VAL A 59 -2.74 -4.78 12.16
CA VAL A 59 -3.91 -4.01 12.58
C VAL A 59 -3.76 -2.54 12.14
N PRO A 60 -4.83 -1.91 11.64
CA PRO A 60 -4.82 -0.49 11.32
C PRO A 60 -4.85 0.38 12.60
N LYS A 61 -4.22 1.55 12.53
CA LYS A 61 -4.21 2.56 13.59
C LYS A 61 -4.32 3.96 12.98
N LEU A 62 -5.15 4.83 13.56
CA LEU A 62 -5.17 6.25 13.20
C LEU A 62 -3.87 6.93 13.65
N ILE A 63 -3.36 7.81 12.79
CA ILE A 63 -2.22 8.68 13.09
C ILE A 63 -2.56 10.13 12.79
N TYR A 64 -1.91 11.04 13.49
CA TYR A 64 -2.18 12.48 13.42
C TYR A 64 -0.95 13.32 13.10
N SER A 65 0.24 12.71 13.10
CA SER A 65 1.50 13.33 12.69
C SER A 65 2.22 12.44 11.67
N GLU A 66 3.06 13.05 10.85
CA GLU A 66 3.97 12.32 9.98
C GLU A 66 5.03 11.50 10.74
N ASP A 67 5.31 11.87 12.00
CA ASP A 67 6.25 11.14 12.86
C ASP A 67 5.69 9.77 13.29
N ASP A 68 4.37 9.62 13.27
CA ASP A 68 3.69 8.37 13.64
C ASP A 68 3.63 7.36 12.47
N ILE A 69 4.16 7.72 11.29
CA ILE A 69 4.13 6.84 10.12
C ILE A 69 5.03 5.63 10.35
N ASN A 70 4.42 4.45 10.50
CA ASN A 70 5.11 3.18 10.39
C ASN A 70 5.16 2.70 8.93
N ILE A 71 6.33 2.82 8.28
CA ILE A 71 6.56 2.27 6.94
C ILE A 71 6.73 0.75 7.05
N CYS A 72 5.62 0.03 7.02
CA CYS A 72 5.56 -1.43 7.10
C CYS A 72 5.57 -2.12 5.72
N GLY A 73 5.64 -1.37 4.62
CA GLY A 73 5.59 -1.91 3.27
C GLY A 73 4.24 -2.55 2.93
N SER A 74 4.22 -3.52 2.02
CA SER A 74 2.98 -4.14 1.55
C SER A 74 2.37 -5.04 2.60
N ILE A 75 1.04 -5.01 2.71
CA ILE A 75 0.25 -5.94 3.53
C ILE A 75 -0.67 -6.73 2.59
N TYR A 76 -0.39 -8.02 2.42
CA TYR A 76 -1.22 -8.90 1.58
C TYR A 76 -2.45 -9.45 2.32
N GLN A 77 -2.49 -9.26 3.64
CA GLN A 77 -3.61 -9.60 4.50
C GLN A 77 -4.88 -8.85 4.07
N ASP A 78 -6.02 -9.53 4.17
CA ASP A 78 -7.32 -8.92 4.09
C ASP A 78 -7.59 -8.00 5.30
N ILE A 79 -7.80 -6.71 5.04
CA ILE A 79 -8.13 -5.72 6.06
C ILE A 79 -9.32 -4.89 5.56
N ASP A 80 -10.37 -4.86 6.37
CA ASP A 80 -11.58 -4.06 6.14
C ASP A 80 -11.39 -2.62 6.67
N LEU A 81 -10.82 -1.76 5.83
CA LEU A 81 -10.64 -0.35 6.18
C LEU A 81 -11.95 0.43 6.15
N ILE A 82 -12.97 -0.02 5.40
CA ILE A 82 -14.29 0.63 5.43
C ILE A 82 -14.87 0.53 6.84
N LYS A 83 -14.87 -0.68 7.42
CA LYS A 83 -15.31 -0.90 8.80
C LYS A 83 -14.46 -0.10 9.78
N PHE A 84 -13.14 -0.18 9.68
CA PHE A 84 -12.25 0.56 10.58
C PHE A 84 -12.50 2.07 10.55
N VAL A 85 -12.60 2.68 9.36
CA VAL A 85 -12.89 4.11 9.22
C VAL A 85 -14.27 4.45 9.79
N LYS A 86 -15.28 3.59 9.57
CA LYS A 86 -16.64 3.79 10.10
C LYS A 86 -16.66 3.80 11.63
N GLU A 87 -15.93 2.88 12.27
CA GLU A 87 -15.87 2.75 13.73
C GLU A 87 -15.06 3.86 14.40
N ASN A 88 -14.16 4.52 13.65
CA ASN A 88 -13.28 5.57 14.14
C ASN A 88 -13.61 6.96 13.54
N ILE A 89 -14.78 7.13 12.93
CA ILE A 89 -15.13 8.35 12.18
C ILE A 89 -15.07 9.61 13.06
N GLN A 90 -15.49 9.50 14.32
CA GLN A 90 -15.48 10.56 15.33
C GLN A 90 -14.08 10.97 15.80
N HIS A 91 -13.06 10.15 15.51
CA HIS A 91 -11.67 10.40 15.90
C HIS A 91 -10.84 11.00 14.76
N ILE A 92 -11.44 11.26 13.60
CA ILE A 92 -10.77 11.92 12.48
C ILE A 92 -10.67 13.43 12.76
N GLN A 93 -9.46 13.96 12.66
CA GLN A 93 -9.11 15.37 12.81
C GLN A 93 -8.74 15.95 11.44
N GLY A 94 -9.36 17.09 11.08
CA GLY A 94 -9.16 17.72 9.78
C GLY A 94 -9.55 16.82 8.61
N GLY A 95 -8.83 16.94 7.49
CA GLY A 95 -8.95 16.00 6.38
C GLY A 95 -8.21 14.68 6.60
N MET A 96 -8.64 13.63 5.91
CA MET A 96 -8.05 12.30 5.96
C MET A 96 -7.27 11.95 4.69
N VAL A 97 -6.04 11.47 4.86
CA VAL A 97 -5.24 10.85 3.80
C VAL A 97 -5.20 9.35 4.03
N ILE A 98 -5.55 8.54 3.04
CA ILE A 98 -5.65 7.09 3.25
C ILE A 98 -5.19 6.30 2.03
N THR A 99 -4.37 5.27 2.27
CA THR A 99 -4.06 4.24 1.26
C THR A 99 -4.96 3.03 1.46
N CYS A 100 -5.67 2.61 0.42
CA CYS A 100 -6.58 1.46 0.50
C CYS A 100 -6.64 0.66 -0.80
N ALA A 101 -7.11 -0.59 -0.71
CA ALA A 101 -7.30 -1.45 -1.87
C ALA A 101 -8.33 -0.85 -2.86
N PRO A 102 -8.21 -1.09 -4.17
CA PRO A 102 -9.09 -0.49 -5.19
C PRO A 102 -10.58 -0.66 -4.93
N CYS A 103 -10.97 -1.85 -4.45
CA CYS A 103 -12.36 -2.17 -4.13
C CYS A 103 -12.91 -1.40 -2.92
N GLN A 104 -12.06 -0.81 -2.08
CA GLN A 104 -12.48 -0.06 -0.89
C GLN A 104 -12.58 1.46 -1.14
N VAL A 105 -11.93 1.97 -2.19
CA VAL A 105 -11.83 3.41 -2.49
C VAL A 105 -13.19 4.10 -2.51
N VAL A 106 -14.14 3.56 -3.27
CA VAL A 106 -15.46 4.19 -3.44
C VAL A 106 -16.23 4.21 -2.12
N GLY A 107 -16.20 3.12 -1.35
CA GLY A 107 -16.88 3.01 -0.07
C GLY A 107 -16.32 3.98 0.96
N ILE A 108 -14.99 4.05 1.09
CA ILE A 108 -14.31 4.99 1.98
C ILE A 108 -14.59 6.44 1.57
N ARG A 109 -14.49 6.77 0.28
CA ARG A 109 -14.78 8.13 -0.20
C ARG A 109 -16.20 8.56 0.12
N GLN A 110 -17.19 7.70 -0.12
CA GLN A 110 -18.59 7.98 0.20
C GLN A 110 -18.80 8.17 1.70
N LEU A 111 -18.18 7.32 2.53
CA LEU A 111 -18.25 7.42 3.99
C LEU A 111 -17.69 8.75 4.48
N LEU A 112 -16.50 9.15 4.02
CA LEU A 112 -15.86 10.41 4.41
C LEU A 112 -16.65 11.63 3.92
N ASN A 113 -17.11 11.63 2.66
CA ASN A 113 -17.91 12.72 2.09
C ASN A 113 -19.24 12.93 2.84
N ARG A 114 -19.94 11.85 3.23
CA ARG A 114 -21.20 11.94 3.99
C ARG A 114 -21.02 12.56 5.37
N ASN A 115 -19.80 12.50 5.92
CA ASN A 115 -19.44 13.11 7.19
C ASN A 115 -18.72 14.45 7.01
N ASN A 116 -18.73 15.03 5.80
CA ASN A 116 -18.06 16.29 5.46
C ASN A 116 -16.54 16.29 5.74
N ILE A 117 -15.90 15.12 5.65
CA ILE A 117 -14.45 14.98 5.87
C ILE A 117 -13.72 15.12 4.54
N LYS A 118 -12.90 16.16 4.41
CA LYS A 118 -11.97 16.33 3.28
C LYS A 118 -11.09 15.09 3.17
N ASN A 119 -10.91 14.55 1.98
CA ASN A 119 -10.18 13.29 1.82
C ASN A 119 -9.23 13.29 0.63
N PHE A 120 -8.09 12.62 0.79
CA PHE A 120 -7.16 12.27 -0.27
C PHE A 120 -6.90 10.77 -0.20
N ILE A 121 -7.32 10.04 -1.23
CA ILE A 121 -7.26 8.58 -1.25
C ILE A 121 -6.17 8.15 -2.23
N LEU A 122 -5.20 7.44 -1.69
CA LEU A 122 -4.23 6.65 -2.43
C LEU A 122 -4.77 5.24 -2.62
N SER A 123 -4.45 4.62 -3.75
CA SER A 123 -4.70 3.20 -3.96
C SER A 123 -3.55 2.55 -4.70
N PHE A 124 -3.61 1.23 -4.85
CA PHE A 124 -2.57 0.45 -5.47
C PHE A 124 -3.15 -0.64 -6.38
N CYS A 125 -2.38 -1.11 -7.35
CA CYS A 125 -2.75 -2.29 -8.13
C CYS A 125 -2.84 -3.53 -7.25
N CYS A 126 -3.93 -4.28 -7.37
CA CYS A 126 -4.23 -5.42 -6.51
C CYS A 126 -4.67 -6.64 -7.32
N SER A 127 -3.98 -7.76 -7.14
CA SER A 127 -4.27 -9.06 -7.78
C SER A 127 -5.11 -10.00 -6.89
N GLY A 128 -5.51 -9.53 -5.70
CA GLY A 128 -6.25 -10.28 -4.70
C GLY A 128 -5.60 -10.21 -3.33
N GLN A 129 -6.42 -10.08 -2.29
CA GLN A 129 -5.95 -10.17 -0.90
C GLN A 129 -5.88 -11.64 -0.45
N THR A 130 -5.18 -11.87 0.65
CA THR A 130 -5.06 -13.18 1.31
C THR A 130 -5.67 -13.06 2.70
N THR A 131 -6.55 -13.98 3.10
CA THR A 131 -7.04 -14.03 4.48
C THR A 131 -5.88 -14.27 5.44
N ILE A 132 -6.04 -13.91 6.72
CA ILE A 132 -4.94 -14.03 7.68
C ILE A 132 -4.45 -15.47 7.84
N GLU A 133 -5.34 -16.45 7.67
CA GLU A 133 -5.03 -17.87 7.73
C GLU A 133 -4.00 -18.28 6.68
N GLY A 134 -3.96 -17.62 5.51
CA GLY A 134 -2.93 -17.89 4.50
C GLY A 134 -1.53 -17.49 4.99
N THR A 135 -1.45 -16.42 5.79
CA THR A 135 -0.19 -16.01 6.42
C THR A 135 0.20 -16.96 7.54
N TRP A 136 -0.77 -17.42 8.34
CA TRP A 136 -0.50 -18.42 9.37
C TRP A 136 -0.10 -19.78 8.78
N GLN A 137 -0.67 -20.16 7.64
CA GLN A 137 -0.26 -21.35 6.91
C GLN A 137 1.17 -21.23 6.39
N TYR A 138 1.59 -20.02 5.97
CA TYR A 138 2.99 -19.76 5.60
C TYR A 138 3.93 -20.04 6.78
N TYR A 139 3.62 -19.55 7.98
CA TYR A 139 4.41 -19.86 9.19
C TYR A 139 4.45 -21.36 9.48
N HIS A 140 3.31 -22.04 9.35
CA HIS A 140 3.23 -23.49 9.55
C HIS A 140 4.15 -24.26 8.59
N PHE A 141 4.17 -23.91 7.30
CA PHE A 141 5.06 -24.54 6.33
C PHE A 141 6.55 -24.29 6.62
N LEU A 142 6.88 -23.18 7.27
CA LEU A 142 8.24 -22.89 7.75
C LEU A 142 8.57 -23.57 9.09
N GLY A 143 7.61 -24.30 9.70
CA GLY A 143 7.78 -24.90 11.02
C GLY A 143 7.81 -23.88 12.16
N ILE A 144 7.30 -22.67 11.96
CA ILE A 144 7.32 -21.58 12.93
C ILE A 144 5.98 -21.54 13.68
N LYS A 145 6.02 -21.52 15.01
CA LYS A 145 4.81 -21.28 15.82
C LYS A 145 4.52 -19.78 15.86
N LYS A 146 3.24 -19.40 15.77
CA LYS A 146 2.80 -17.99 15.84
C LYS A 146 3.33 -17.30 17.10
N ASP A 147 3.32 -18.01 18.23
CA ASP A 147 3.78 -17.47 19.52
C ASP A 147 5.28 -17.15 19.53
N ASP A 148 6.07 -17.65 18.59
CA ASP A 148 7.49 -17.34 18.47
C ASP A 148 7.75 -16.07 17.64
N ILE A 149 6.74 -15.52 16.97
CA ILE A 149 6.87 -14.36 16.07
C ILE A 149 6.69 -13.07 16.86
N ILE A 150 7.63 -12.15 16.74
CA ILE A 150 7.54 -10.79 17.31
C ILE A 150 7.22 -9.73 16.27
N ASN A 151 7.52 -10.01 14.99
CA ASN A 151 7.16 -9.16 13.87
C ASN A 151 7.23 -9.94 12.56
N MET A 152 6.53 -9.47 11.53
CA MET A 152 6.74 -9.89 10.16
C MET A 152 6.56 -8.71 9.22
N GLN A 153 7.14 -8.77 8.03
CA GLN A 153 6.92 -7.82 6.94
C GLN A 153 6.83 -8.56 5.62
N TYR A 154 5.79 -8.31 4.80
CA TYR A 154 5.66 -9.07 3.55
C TYR A 154 6.63 -8.58 2.47
N ARG A 155 6.84 -7.26 2.40
CA ARG A 155 7.79 -6.58 1.51
C ARG A 155 8.24 -5.25 2.12
N GLY A 156 9.39 -4.76 1.68
CA GLY A 156 10.03 -3.54 2.15
C GLY A 156 11.49 -3.78 2.52
N ASN A 157 12.22 -2.73 2.89
CA ASN A 157 13.67 -2.79 3.15
C ASN A 157 14.45 -3.29 1.91
N GLY A 158 14.20 -2.64 0.77
CA GLY A 158 14.70 -2.98 -0.55
C GLY A 158 13.58 -3.37 -1.51
N TRP A 159 13.94 -3.52 -2.79
CA TRP A 159 13.03 -3.88 -3.87
C TRP A 159 13.71 -4.89 -4.84
N PRO A 160 13.03 -5.97 -5.27
CA PRO A 160 11.65 -6.33 -4.96
C PRO A 160 11.41 -6.85 -3.52
N SER A 161 12.46 -7.21 -2.79
CA SER A 161 12.42 -7.75 -1.42
C SER A 161 11.52 -8.98 -1.27
N GLY A 162 11.29 -9.41 -0.03
CA GLY A 162 10.58 -10.64 0.32
C GLY A 162 10.03 -10.59 1.74
N ILE A 163 9.41 -11.70 2.14
CA ILE A 163 8.83 -11.88 3.46
C ILE A 163 9.96 -11.98 4.48
N GLN A 164 9.87 -11.15 5.51
CA GLN A 164 10.80 -11.09 6.63
C GLN A 164 10.05 -11.45 7.91
N ILE A 165 10.59 -12.34 8.74
CA ILE A 165 10.00 -12.74 10.02
C ILE A 165 11.06 -12.57 11.10
N TRP A 166 10.69 -11.91 12.20
CA TRP A 166 11.51 -11.76 13.39
C TRP A 166 10.95 -12.64 14.49
N LEU A 167 11.82 -13.42 15.12
CA LEU A 167 11.47 -14.39 16.15
C LEU A 167 11.94 -13.94 17.54
N LYS A 168 11.27 -14.44 18.58
CA LYS A 168 11.60 -14.18 20.00
C LYS A 168 13.03 -14.60 20.37
N ASN A 169 13.57 -15.61 19.70
CA ASN A 169 14.94 -16.09 19.91
C ASN A 169 16.01 -15.21 19.24
N GLY A 170 15.62 -14.11 18.59
CA GLY A 170 16.53 -13.19 17.90
C GLY A 170 16.79 -13.54 16.44
N ASN A 171 16.34 -14.70 15.95
CA ASN A 171 16.52 -15.06 14.54
C ASN A 171 15.65 -14.19 13.62
N LYS A 172 16.22 -13.85 12.46
CA LYS A 172 15.51 -13.22 11.35
C LYS A 172 15.49 -14.16 10.16
N ILE A 173 14.31 -14.42 9.64
CA ILE A 173 14.08 -15.24 8.45
C ILE A 173 13.75 -14.33 7.28
N TYR A 174 14.29 -14.63 6.10
CA TYR A 174 14.02 -13.95 4.85
C TYR A 174 13.72 -14.97 3.75
N HIS A 175 12.64 -14.76 3.00
CA HIS A 175 12.32 -15.50 1.79
C HIS A 175 11.75 -14.57 0.73
N ASP A 176 12.18 -14.72 -0.52
CA ASP A 176 11.59 -13.98 -1.63
C ASP A 176 10.09 -14.28 -1.74
N ASN A 177 9.26 -13.25 -1.86
CA ASN A 177 7.80 -13.35 -1.89
C ASN A 177 7.25 -13.96 -3.20
N TYR A 178 8.11 -14.42 -4.10
CA TYR A 178 7.74 -15.13 -5.33
C TYR A 178 8.17 -16.60 -5.31
N THR A 179 8.60 -17.09 -4.14
CA THR A 179 9.08 -18.46 -3.95
C THR A 179 8.15 -19.27 -3.05
N GLU A 180 8.35 -20.58 -3.04
CA GLU A 180 7.62 -21.47 -2.13
C GLU A 180 8.06 -21.26 -0.67
N PRO A 181 7.15 -21.36 0.30
CA PRO A 181 5.74 -21.79 0.16
C PRO A 181 4.73 -20.65 -0.12
N TRP A 182 5.16 -19.38 -0.11
CA TRP A 182 4.23 -18.25 -0.26
C TRP A 182 3.56 -18.22 -1.65
N ARG A 183 4.33 -18.52 -2.70
CA ARG A 183 3.81 -18.59 -4.07
C ARG A 183 2.63 -19.57 -4.18
N THR A 184 2.75 -20.78 -3.65
CA THR A 184 1.62 -21.74 -3.63
C THR A 184 0.44 -21.21 -2.84
N ILE A 185 0.65 -20.63 -1.65
CA ILE A 185 -0.43 -20.07 -0.83
C ILE A 185 -1.22 -19.01 -1.63
N HIS A 186 -0.50 -18.05 -2.23
CA HIS A 186 -1.14 -16.93 -2.92
C HIS A 186 -1.83 -17.36 -4.24
N LEU A 187 -1.20 -18.26 -5.01
CA LEU A 187 -1.73 -18.72 -6.30
C LEU A 187 -2.82 -19.79 -6.17
N SER A 188 -2.86 -20.56 -5.08
CA SER A 188 -3.88 -21.59 -4.86
C SER A 188 -5.31 -21.03 -4.81
N GLY A 189 -5.45 -19.76 -4.42
CA GLY A 189 -6.75 -19.14 -4.16
C GLY A 189 -7.44 -19.63 -2.88
N LEU A 190 -6.93 -20.65 -2.18
CA LEU A 190 -7.57 -21.22 -0.99
C LEU A 190 -7.82 -20.16 0.10
N TYR A 191 -6.88 -19.23 0.24
CA TYR A 191 -6.94 -18.13 1.20
C TYR A 191 -7.36 -16.81 0.56
N ARG A 192 -7.99 -16.83 -0.62
CA ARG A 192 -8.46 -15.60 -1.28
C ARG A 192 -9.87 -15.27 -0.76
N PRO A 193 -10.11 -14.06 -0.22
CA PRO A 193 -11.46 -13.66 0.18
C PRO A 193 -12.44 -13.79 -0.99
N LYS A 194 -13.63 -14.31 -0.75
CA LYS A 194 -14.63 -14.57 -1.81
C LYS A 194 -14.87 -13.37 -2.72
N ARG A 195 -14.93 -12.15 -2.16
CA ARG A 195 -15.13 -10.91 -2.94
C ARG A 195 -14.05 -10.68 -4.00
N CYS A 196 -12.82 -11.14 -3.78
CA CYS A 196 -11.72 -10.95 -4.72
C CYS A 196 -11.93 -11.74 -6.03
N TYR A 197 -12.67 -12.86 -6.00
CA TYR A 197 -13.02 -13.61 -7.21
C TYR A 197 -14.02 -12.89 -8.11
N TYR A 198 -14.81 -11.97 -7.55
CA TYR A 198 -15.80 -11.17 -8.26
C TYR A 198 -15.35 -9.73 -8.48
N CYS A 199 -14.13 -9.38 -8.05
CA CYS A 199 -13.63 -8.02 -8.11
C CYS A 199 -13.33 -7.63 -9.54
N LYS A 200 -13.89 -6.49 -9.98
CA LYS A 200 -13.58 -5.86 -11.27
C LYS A 200 -12.67 -4.64 -11.14
N TYR A 201 -12.16 -4.41 -9.92
CA TYR A 201 -11.27 -3.30 -9.57
C TYR A 201 -9.87 -3.88 -9.28
N ASP A 202 -9.14 -4.19 -10.34
CA ASP A 202 -7.71 -4.52 -10.32
C ASP A 202 -6.83 -3.25 -10.23
N THR A 203 -7.38 -2.14 -10.71
CA THR A 203 -6.77 -0.83 -10.77
C THR A 203 -7.48 0.17 -9.83
N GLY A 204 -6.69 0.94 -9.08
CA GLY A 204 -7.18 1.96 -8.13
C GLY A 204 -7.78 3.22 -8.77
N ARG A 205 -8.34 3.17 -9.98
CA ARG A 205 -8.72 4.37 -10.80
C ARG A 205 -9.66 5.37 -10.13
N ASN A 206 -10.42 4.97 -9.12
CA ASN A 206 -11.30 5.87 -8.36
C ASN A 206 -10.56 6.65 -7.25
N ALA A 207 -9.28 6.36 -7.03
CA ALA A 207 -8.40 7.03 -6.07
C ALA A 207 -7.87 8.34 -6.67
N ASP A 208 -7.33 9.22 -5.85
CA ASP A 208 -6.71 10.46 -6.33
C ASP A 208 -5.39 10.16 -7.06
N ILE A 209 -4.61 9.22 -6.52
CA ILE A 209 -3.42 8.62 -7.16
C ILE A 209 -3.46 7.09 -6.98
N THR A 210 -3.14 6.36 -8.05
CA THR A 210 -2.94 4.90 -8.04
C THR A 210 -1.46 4.58 -8.13
N MET A 211 -0.97 3.61 -7.37
CA MET A 211 0.44 3.19 -7.38
C MET A 211 0.59 1.71 -7.76
N ALA A 212 1.72 1.37 -8.36
CA ALA A 212 2.09 0.03 -8.73
C ALA A 212 3.61 -0.10 -8.74
N ASP A 213 4.08 -1.34 -8.74
CA ASP A 213 5.45 -1.61 -9.15
C ASP A 213 5.56 -1.55 -10.69
N PRO A 214 6.66 -1.00 -11.23
CA PRO A 214 6.82 -0.86 -12.68
C PRO A 214 7.14 -2.18 -13.37
N TRP A 215 7.82 -3.12 -12.70
CA TRP A 215 8.23 -4.44 -13.24
C TRP A 215 8.79 -4.43 -14.68
N LEU A 216 9.48 -3.36 -15.07
CA LEU A 216 10.09 -3.25 -16.39
C LEU A 216 11.53 -3.78 -16.38
N ASP A 217 11.96 -4.41 -17.46
CA ASP A 217 13.31 -4.97 -17.60
C ASP A 217 14.43 -3.96 -17.32
N LYS A 218 14.22 -2.68 -17.69
CA LYS A 218 15.18 -1.60 -17.40
C LYS A 218 15.44 -1.39 -15.90
N TYR A 219 14.53 -1.84 -15.04
CA TYR A 219 14.65 -1.75 -13.58
C TYR A 219 15.05 -3.07 -12.91
N LYS A 220 15.43 -4.12 -13.66
CA LYS A 220 15.81 -5.43 -13.07
C LYS A 220 16.93 -5.36 -12.02
N ASN A 221 17.80 -4.36 -12.13
CA ASN A 221 18.93 -4.14 -11.21
C ASN A 221 18.66 -3.06 -10.15
N GLU A 222 17.47 -2.42 -10.17
CA GLU A 222 17.07 -1.47 -9.13
C GLU A 222 16.88 -2.20 -7.80
N LYS A 223 17.37 -1.59 -6.70
CA LYS A 223 17.37 -2.21 -5.36
C LYS A 223 16.70 -1.35 -4.29
N LEU A 224 16.62 -0.04 -4.50
CA LEU A 224 15.93 0.87 -3.59
C LEU A 224 14.43 0.94 -3.92
N GLY A 225 14.07 0.76 -5.18
CA GLY A 225 12.69 0.69 -5.64
C GLY A 225 12.26 1.88 -6.49
N LYS A 226 11.31 1.65 -7.38
CA LYS A 226 10.66 2.66 -8.24
C LYS A 226 9.18 2.38 -8.22
N THR A 227 8.36 3.42 -8.15
CA THR A 227 6.90 3.35 -8.19
C THR A 227 6.42 3.81 -9.56
N LEU A 228 5.62 3.00 -10.23
CA LEU A 228 4.76 3.44 -11.32
C LEU A 228 3.48 4.01 -10.69
N PHE A 229 3.08 5.22 -11.04
CA PHE A 229 1.87 5.83 -10.50
C PHE A 229 1.06 6.58 -11.54
N LEU A 230 -0.23 6.66 -11.28
CA LEU A 230 -1.25 7.24 -12.13
C LEU A 230 -1.92 8.37 -11.35
N VAL A 231 -2.04 9.52 -11.98
CA VAL A 231 -2.76 10.66 -11.43
C VAL A 231 -4.17 10.62 -12.01
N ASN A 232 -5.20 10.42 -11.18
CA ASN A 232 -6.57 10.22 -11.69
C ASN A 232 -7.50 11.41 -11.48
N THR A 233 -7.11 12.39 -10.66
CA THR A 233 -7.96 13.54 -10.29
C THR A 233 -7.15 14.83 -10.28
N GLU A 234 -7.83 15.97 -10.44
CA GLU A 234 -7.21 17.30 -10.34
C GLU A 234 -6.52 17.50 -8.99
N LYS A 235 -7.14 17.05 -7.90
CA LYS A 235 -6.51 17.07 -6.57
C LYS A 235 -5.22 16.24 -6.54
N GLY A 236 -5.23 15.06 -7.17
CA GLY A 236 -4.04 14.24 -7.35
C GLY A 236 -2.95 14.96 -8.14
N GLN A 237 -3.33 15.66 -9.21
CA GLN A 237 -2.42 16.45 -10.05
C GLN A 237 -1.77 17.58 -9.25
N CYS A 238 -2.55 18.37 -8.52
CA CYS A 238 -2.02 19.45 -7.69
C CYS A 238 -1.01 18.95 -6.65
N ILE A 239 -1.28 17.82 -5.99
CA ILE A 239 -0.37 17.26 -4.99
C ILE A 239 0.90 16.68 -5.65
N PHE A 240 0.77 16.00 -6.79
CA PHE A 240 1.92 15.52 -7.55
C PHE A 240 2.84 16.66 -8.00
N GLU A 241 2.29 17.75 -8.51
CA GLU A 241 3.05 18.93 -8.93
C GLU A 241 3.77 19.57 -7.75
N ALA A 242 3.08 19.74 -6.61
CA ALA A 242 3.68 20.29 -5.41
C ALA A 242 4.87 19.43 -4.90
N LEU A 243 4.71 18.10 -4.85
CA LEU A 243 5.79 17.19 -4.46
C LEU A 243 7.00 17.28 -5.40
N SER A 244 6.75 17.45 -6.70
CA SER A 244 7.81 17.59 -7.71
C SER A 244 8.53 18.94 -7.57
N GLN A 245 7.80 20.04 -7.37
CA GLN A 245 8.38 21.38 -7.16
C GLN A 245 9.21 21.46 -5.88
N LEU A 246 8.77 20.77 -4.82
CA LEU A 246 9.48 20.69 -3.54
C LEU A 246 10.61 19.64 -3.53
N ASN A 247 10.86 18.94 -4.63
CA ASN A 247 11.84 17.86 -4.74
C ASN A 247 11.64 16.75 -3.68
N LEU A 248 10.39 16.45 -3.30
CA LEU A 248 10.06 15.36 -2.38
C LEU A 248 9.95 14.01 -3.12
N ILE A 249 9.79 14.06 -4.44
CA ILE A 249 9.86 12.92 -5.34
C ILE A 249 10.64 13.29 -6.61
N GLU A 250 11.33 12.31 -7.17
CA GLU A 250 11.84 12.36 -8.54
C GLU A 250 10.94 11.50 -9.43
N SER A 251 10.52 12.02 -10.58
CA SER A 251 9.69 11.27 -11.52
C SER A 251 9.96 11.64 -12.97
N HIS A 252 9.60 10.74 -13.88
CA HIS A 252 9.53 11.01 -15.31
C HIS A 252 8.19 10.53 -15.88
N PRO A 253 7.71 11.13 -16.98
CA PRO A 253 6.51 10.68 -17.66
C PRO A 253 6.62 9.22 -18.12
N SER A 254 5.47 8.55 -18.16
CA SER A 254 5.26 7.21 -18.70
C SER A 254 3.95 7.18 -19.49
N ASP A 255 3.47 6.00 -19.87
CA ASP A 255 2.27 5.85 -20.68
C ASP A 255 1.43 4.64 -20.27
N TYR A 256 0.23 4.56 -20.86
CA TYR A 256 -0.69 3.46 -20.61
C TYR A 256 -0.11 2.10 -21.02
N ASN A 257 0.69 2.02 -22.09
CA ASN A 257 1.24 0.76 -22.58
C ASN A 257 2.23 0.18 -21.57
N THR A 258 3.13 1.01 -21.07
CA THR A 258 4.04 0.71 -19.96
C THR A 258 3.25 0.27 -18.74
N TYR A 259 2.18 0.98 -18.41
CA TYR A 259 1.30 0.62 -17.31
C TYR A 259 0.54 -0.70 -17.51
N ALA A 260 0.17 -1.06 -18.73
CA ALA A 260 -0.60 -2.27 -19.02
C ALA A 260 0.28 -3.54 -19.00
N ILE A 261 1.57 -3.41 -19.30
CA ILE A 261 2.51 -4.54 -19.27
C ILE A 261 3.18 -4.73 -17.90
N ALA A 262 3.32 -3.65 -17.12
CA ALA A 262 3.87 -3.66 -15.76
C ALA A 262 3.20 -4.64 -14.76
N PRO A 263 1.86 -4.82 -14.69
CA PRO A 263 1.22 -5.52 -13.58
C PRO A 263 1.34 -7.05 -13.63
N LYS A 264 2.17 -7.61 -14.52
CA LYS A 264 2.24 -9.05 -14.82
C LYS A 264 3.18 -9.84 -13.89
N ALA A 265 3.19 -9.56 -12.59
CA ALA A 265 3.93 -10.34 -11.58
C ALA A 265 3.05 -10.69 -10.38
#